data_AF-A0A2E6YDU9-F1
#
_entry.id   AF-A0A2E6YDU9-F1
#
_cell.length_a   1.000
_cell.length_b   1.000
_cell.length_c   1.000
_cell.angle_alpha   90.00
_cell.angle_beta   90.00
_cell.angle_gamma   90.00
#
_symmetry.space_group_name_H-M   'P 1'
#
loop_
_entity.id
_entity.type
_entity.pdbx_description
1 polymer ?
#
loop_
_entity_poly.entity_id
_entity_poly.type
_entity_poly.pdbx_seq_one_letter_code
_entity_poly.pdbx_strand_id
1 'polypeptide(L)' 'MNRVKKIIYTPFLSIFAAIFLLSCNGKTPEEYDTAFVAEFNACVDRAISKCSNLDMNVCNQEAITRCETFLGTKENPVVK' A
#
# COMPACT_ATOMS: atom_id res chain seq x y z
N MET A 1 44.40 19.36 14.40
CA MET A 1 44.13 18.02 13.81
C MET A 1 42.68 17.92 13.29
N ASN A 2 42.18 18.91 12.51
CA ASN A 2 40.73 19.06 12.27
C ASN A 2 40.27 19.17 10.80
N ARG A 3 41.17 19.41 9.82
CA ARG A 3 40.77 19.57 8.41
C ARG A 3 40.67 18.26 7.64
N VAL A 4 41.57 17.31 7.88
CA VAL A 4 41.65 16.04 7.12
C VAL A 4 40.46 15.11 7.44
N LYS A 5 40.02 15.04 8.71
CA LYS A 5 38.81 14.29 9.10
C LYS A 5 37.56 14.78 8.37
N LYS A 6 37.45 16.10 8.14
CA LYS A 6 36.30 16.72 7.47
C LYS A 6 36.24 16.32 6.00
N ILE A 7 37.39 16.18 5.32
CA ILE A 7 37.47 15.82 3.89
C ILE A 7 37.10 14.35 3.64
N ILE A 8 37.40 13.46 4.58
CA ILE A 8 37.11 12.01 4.48
C ILE A 8 35.64 11.70 4.82
N TYR A 9 35.00 12.49 5.69
CA TYR A 9 33.59 12.31 6.08
C TYR A 9 32.59 12.74 5.00
N THR A 10 32.92 13.77 4.21
CA THR A 10 32.05 14.29 3.15
C THR A 10 31.64 13.25 2.09
N PRO A 11 32.56 12.45 1.51
CA PRO A 11 32.17 11.45 0.50
C PRO A 11 31.35 10.31 1.11
N PHE A 12 31.64 9.91 2.35
CA PHE A 12 30.89 8.86 3.04
C PHE A 12 29.44 9.26 3.27
N LEU A 13 29.19 10.50 3.67
CA LEU A 13 27.83 11.01 3.86
C LEU A 13 27.03 11.03 2.55
N SER A 14 27.66 11.44 1.45
CA SER A 14 27.05 11.48 0.12
C SER A 14 26.67 10.09 -0.41
N ILE A 15 27.51 9.09 -0.16
CA ILE A 15 27.26 7.71 -0.58
C ILE A 15 26.08 7.11 0.21
N PHE A 16 26.05 7.31 1.53
CA PHE A 16 24.92 6.85 2.34
C PHE A 16 23.60 7.53 1.98
N ALA A 17 23.63 8.83 1.65
CA ALA A 17 22.45 9.55 1.16
C ALA A 17 21.94 8.98 -0.17
N ALA A 18 22.83 8.66 -1.10
CA ALA A 18 22.46 8.05 -2.39
C ALA A 18 21.83 6.65 -2.23
N ILE A 19 22.37 5.83 -1.32
CA ILE A 19 21.82 4.50 -1.01
C ILE A 19 20.43 4.63 -0.37
N PHE A 20 20.24 5.61 0.52
CA PHE A 20 18.92 5.87 1.12
C PHE A 20 17.88 6.31 0.09
N LEU A 21 18.27 7.18 -0.85
CA LEU A 21 17.39 7.62 -1.94
C LEU A 21 17.02 6.48 -2.90
N LEU A 22 17.97 5.58 -3.19
CA LEU A 22 17.71 4.37 -3.98
C LEU A 22 16.87 3.33 -3.22
N SER A 23 16.82 3.41 -1.88
CA SER A 23 16.06 2.48 -1.04
C SER A 23 14.57 2.86 -0.91
N CYS A 24 14.18 4.07 -1.33
CA CYS A 24 12.77 4.44 -1.52
C CYS A 24 12.19 3.77 -2.77
N ASN A 25 12.15 2.43 -2.79
CA ASN A 25 11.36 1.66 -3.75
C ASN A 25 9.93 1.50 -3.21
N GLY A 26 9.23 2.61 -3.06
CA GLY A 26 7.78 2.58 -2.89
C GLY A 26 7.12 2.18 -4.20
N LYS A 27 5.96 1.53 -4.14
CA LYS A 27 5.12 1.35 -5.34
C LYS A 27 4.79 2.72 -5.92
N THR A 28 4.76 2.82 -7.24
CA THR A 28 4.19 4.01 -7.87
C THR A 28 2.70 4.12 -7.51
N PRO A 29 2.10 5.31 -7.55
CA PRO A 29 0.66 5.46 -7.30
C PRO A 29 -0.20 4.55 -8.19
N GLU A 30 0.21 4.35 -9.45
CA GLU A 30 -0.49 3.49 -10.40
C GLU A 30 -0.38 1.99 -10.04
N GLU A 31 0.81 1.54 -9.63
CA GLU A 31 1.03 0.17 -9.14
C GLU A 31 0.27 -0.08 -7.84
N TYR A 32 0.18 0.92 -6.97
CA TYR A 32 -0.61 0.86 -5.75
C TYR A 32 -2.10 0.72 -6.07
N ASP A 33 -2.64 1.60 -6.92
CA ASP A 33 -4.04 1.60 -7.34
C ASP A 33 -4.46 0.26 -7.95
N THR A 34 -3.64 -0.26 -8.86
CA THR A 34 -3.89 -1.53 -9.54
C THR A 34 -3.92 -2.70 -8.55
N ALA A 35 -2.96 -2.72 -7.61
CA ALA A 35 -2.90 -3.74 -6.57
C ALA A 35 -4.10 -3.64 -5.61
N PHE A 36 -4.49 -2.42 -5.20
CA PHE A 36 -5.63 -2.19 -4.33
C PHE A 36 -6.92 -2.68 -4.97
N VAL A 37 -7.20 -2.33 -6.23
CA VAL A 37 -8.41 -2.75 -6.94
C VAL A 37 -8.48 -4.27 -7.06
N ALA A 38 -7.36 -4.92 -7.39
CA ALA A 38 -7.32 -6.38 -7.49
C ALA A 38 -7.61 -7.06 -6.14
N GLU A 39 -7.03 -6.54 -5.05
CA GLU A 39 -7.25 -7.06 -3.70
C GLU A 39 -8.67 -6.82 -3.21
N PHE A 40 -9.21 -5.62 -3.46
CA PHE A 40 -10.58 -5.25 -3.11
C PHE A 40 -11.60 -6.14 -3.81
N ASN A 41 -11.47 -6.33 -5.13
CA ASN A 41 -12.36 -7.21 -5.89
C ASN A 41 -12.28 -8.66 -5.39
N ALA A 42 -11.07 -9.17 -5.12
CA ALA A 42 -10.91 -10.50 -4.57
C ALA A 42 -11.55 -10.66 -3.18
N CYS A 43 -11.55 -9.60 -2.36
CA CYS A 43 -12.27 -9.57 -1.09
C CYS A 43 -13.80 -9.65 -1.32
N VAL A 44 -14.32 -8.82 -2.22
CA VAL A 44 -15.75 -8.74 -2.54
C VAL A 44 -16.26 -10.09 -3.05
N ASP A 45 -15.56 -10.72 -4.01
CA ASP A 45 -15.94 -12.03 -4.55
C ASP A 45 -15.99 -13.12 -3.46
N ARG A 46 -14.99 -13.13 -2.56
CA ARG A 46 -14.97 -14.06 -1.43
C ARG A 46 -16.12 -13.79 -0.48
N ALA A 47 -16.45 -12.52 -0.20
CA ALA A 47 -17.54 -12.17 0.70
C ALA A 47 -18.91 -12.54 0.10
N ILE A 48 -19.13 -12.28 -1.20
CA ILE A 48 -20.33 -12.69 -1.93
C ILE A 48 -20.50 -14.20 -1.92
N SER A 49 -19.42 -14.97 -2.05
CA SER A 49 -19.47 -16.44 -2.00
C SER A 49 -20.06 -17.01 -0.69
N LYS A 50 -20.17 -16.19 0.36
CA LYS A 50 -20.73 -16.56 1.66
C LYS A 50 -22.19 -16.14 1.85
N CYS A 51 -22.77 -15.42 0.89
CA CYS A 51 -24.18 -15.05 0.94
C CYS A 51 -25.06 -16.23 0.54
N SER A 52 -25.45 -17.06 1.51
CA SER A 52 -26.55 -17.98 1.33
C SER A 52 -27.85 -17.31 1.77
N ASN A 53 -28.85 -17.22 0.88
CA ASN A 53 -30.22 -16.77 1.14
C ASN A 53 -30.44 -15.25 1.29
N LEU A 54 -29.53 -14.40 0.81
CA LEU A 54 -29.76 -12.96 0.67
C LEU A 54 -30.07 -12.60 -0.78
N ASP A 55 -30.84 -11.53 -0.97
CA ASP A 55 -30.92 -10.87 -2.28
C ASP A 55 -29.52 -10.46 -2.74
N MET A 56 -29.22 -10.64 -4.02
CA MET A 56 -27.87 -10.43 -4.55
C MET A 56 -27.41 -8.97 -4.40
N ASN A 57 -28.31 -7.99 -4.50
CA ASN A 57 -27.93 -6.59 -4.30
C ASN A 57 -27.60 -6.30 -2.84
N VAL A 58 -28.37 -6.85 -1.91
CA VAL A 58 -28.11 -6.72 -0.46
C VAL A 58 -26.77 -7.38 -0.12
N CYS A 59 -26.53 -8.58 -0.64
CA CYS A 59 -25.27 -9.28 -0.47
C CYS A 59 -24.08 -8.48 -1.00
N ASN A 60 -24.19 -7.91 -2.21
CA ASN A 60 -23.13 -7.10 -2.80
C ASN A 60 -22.81 -5.88 -1.95
N GLN A 61 -23.82 -5.18 -1.43
CA GLN A 61 -23.60 -4.03 -0.55
C GLN A 61 -22.91 -4.44 0.74
N GLU A 62 -23.35 -5.53 1.40
CA GLU A 62 -22.69 -6.01 2.61
C GLU A 62 -21.24 -6.46 2.35
N ALA A 63 -20.99 -7.12 1.22
CA ALA A 63 -19.66 -7.54 0.80
C ALA A 63 -18.73 -6.34 0.61
N ILE A 64 -19.19 -5.30 -0.08
CA ILE A 64 -18.46 -4.05 -0.29
C ILE A 64 -18.15 -3.39 1.06
N THR A 65 -19.15 -3.18 1.92
CA THR A 65 -18.96 -2.52 3.22
C THR A 65 -17.98 -3.28 4.12
N ARG A 66 -18.01 -4.62 4.09
CA ARG A 66 -17.02 -5.44 4.81
C ARG A 66 -15.62 -5.19 4.27
N CYS A 67 -15.43 -5.24 2.96
CA CYS A 67 -14.12 -5.04 2.35
C CYS A 67 -13.59 -3.62 2.59
N GLU A 68 -14.44 -2.60 2.53
CA GLU A 68 -14.08 -1.22 2.91
C GLU A 68 -13.65 -1.12 4.37
N THR A 69 -14.29 -1.85 5.28
CA THR A 69 -13.89 -1.85 6.70
C THR A 69 -12.51 -2.48 6.91
N PHE A 70 -12.16 -3.52 6.14
CA PHE A 70 -10.91 -4.26 6.30
C PHE A 70 -9.72 -3.67 5.54
N LEU A 71 -9.96 -3.13 4.34
CA LEU A 71 -8.94 -2.64 3.41
C LEU A 71 -8.95 -1.10 3.30
N GLY A 72 -10.01 -0.45 3.75
CA GLY A 72 -10.25 0.96 3.49
C GLY A 72 -10.87 1.19 2.12
N THR A 73 -10.88 2.45 1.69
CA THR A 73 -11.22 2.83 0.32
C THR A 73 -9.96 3.13 -0.47
N LYS A 74 -10.09 3.27 -1.78
CA LYS A 74 -8.97 3.69 -2.62
C LYS A 74 -8.39 5.03 -2.17
N GLU A 75 -9.25 5.98 -1.76
CA GLU A 75 -8.84 7.30 -1.28
C GLU A 75 -8.30 7.29 0.15
N ASN A 76 -8.74 6.31 0.96
CA ASN A 76 -8.34 6.19 2.36
C ASN A 76 -8.13 4.71 2.72
N PRO A 77 -6.98 4.14 2.32
CA PRO A 77 -6.68 2.75 2.61
C PRO A 77 -6.33 2.55 4.08
N VAL A 78 -6.72 1.40 4.62
CA VAL A 78 -6.33 1.01 5.99
C VAL A 78 -4.88 0.53 5.93
N VAL A 79 -3.95 1.37 6.38
CA VAL A 79 -2.53 1.01 6.54
C VAL A 79 -2.39 0.13 7.79
N LYS A 80 -1.93 -1.12 7.61
CA LYS A 80 -1.62 -2.05 8.71
C LYS A 80 -0.15 -2.01 9.08
#